data_AF-A0A554KF22-F1
#
_entry.id   AF-A0A554KF22-F1
#
_cell.length_a   1.000
_cell.length_b   1.000
_cell.length_c   1.000
_cell.angle_alpha   90.00
_cell.angle_beta   90.00
_cell.angle_gamma   90.00
#
_symmetry.space_group_name_H-M   'P 1'
#
loop_
_entity.id
_entity.type
_entity.pdbx_description
1 polymer ?
#
loop_
_entity_poly.entity_id
_entity_poly.type
_entity_poly.pdbx_seq_one_letter_code
_entity_poly.pdbx_strand_id
1 'polypeptide(L)'
;MPDALKHTAALEQWLAPVFRKAPHLPPKARQTLVTIAPWLALVFGVLGVLAILSTGMLASMFFSFTMMLGGMTSIALLIALLASLLSAILELLAVKPLLARRKTGWNLLFYGMLVSTLSFIANAIIGYGSLVGVVALVIGYWLLFEVREEYR
;
A
#
# COMPACT_ATOMS: atom_id res chain seq x y z
N MET A 1 5.09 17.58 11.87
CA MET A 1 5.33 16.92 10.56
C MET A 1 6.80 16.62 10.21
N PRO A 2 7.87 17.21 10.83
CA PRO A 2 9.25 16.86 10.45
C PRO A 2 9.74 15.50 10.99
N ASP A 3 9.24 15.01 12.12
CA ASP A 3 9.76 13.77 12.72
C ASP A 3 9.25 12.49 12.06
N ALA A 4 8.02 12.48 11.54
CA ALA A 4 7.50 11.34 10.75
C ALA A 4 8.32 11.10 9.47
N LEU A 5 8.86 12.17 8.85
CA LEU A 5 9.73 12.07 7.68
C LEU A 5 11.11 11.49 8.00
N LYS A 6 11.62 11.68 9.23
CA LYS A 6 12.91 11.12 9.66
C LYS A 6 12.83 9.61 9.89
N HIS A 7 11.75 9.14 10.52
CA HIS A 7 11.56 7.71 10.79
C HIS A 7 11.30 6.90 9.51
N THR A 8 10.66 7.51 8.51
CA THR A 8 10.39 6.83 7.24
C THR A 8 11.63 6.76 6.36
N ALA A 9 12.49 7.78 6.39
CA ALA A 9 13.82 7.71 5.79
C ALA A 9 14.66 6.58 6.39
N ALA A 10 14.55 6.31 7.69
CA ALA A 10 15.25 5.18 8.33
C ALA A 10 14.73 3.81 7.85
N LEU A 11 13.41 3.66 7.74
CA LEU A 11 12.77 2.42 7.24
C LEU A 11 13.06 2.18 5.76
N GLU A 12 13.04 3.24 4.95
CA GLU A 12 13.46 3.24 3.55
C GLU A 12 14.92 2.78 3.41
N GLN A 13 15.83 3.31 4.24
CA GLN A 13 17.24 2.93 4.24
C GLN A 13 17.46 1.48 4.66
N TRP A 14 16.65 0.97 5.59
CA TRP A 14 16.73 -0.43 6.03
C TRP A 14 16.25 -1.40 4.95
N LEU A 15 15.21 -1.04 4.19
CA LEU A 15 14.67 -1.85 3.10
C LEU A 15 15.49 -1.75 1.80
N ALA A 16 16.13 -0.61 1.53
CA ALA A 16 16.94 -0.39 0.33
C ALA A 16 17.97 -1.50 0.02
N PRO A 17 18.78 -2.02 0.97
CA PRO A 17 19.74 -3.09 0.68
C PRO A 17 19.08 -4.42 0.32
N VAL A 18 17.86 -4.68 0.80
CA VAL A 18 17.09 -5.91 0.48
C VAL A 18 16.73 -5.91 -1.00
N PHE A 19 16.19 -4.80 -1.50
CA PHE A 19 15.75 -4.68 -2.90
C PHE A 19 16.88 -4.35 -3.87
N ARG A 20 18.02 -3.83 -3.41
CA ARG A 20 19.23 -3.66 -4.24
C ARG A 20 19.83 -4.96 -4.74
N LYS A 21 19.58 -6.08 -4.07
CA LYS A 21 20.05 -7.40 -4.50
C LYS A 21 19.10 -8.07 -5.49
N ALA A 22 17.90 -7.50 -5.68
CA ALA A 22 16.92 -8.02 -6.61
C ALA A 22 17.31 -7.66 -8.06
N PRO A 23 16.79 -8.39 -9.06
CA PRO A 23 17.07 -8.10 -10.47
C PRO A 23 16.72 -6.64 -10.81
N HIS A 24 17.63 -5.93 -11.49
CA HIS A 24 17.38 -4.56 -11.93
C HIS A 24 16.75 -4.54 -13.32
N LEU A 25 15.81 -3.60 -13.53
CA LEU A 25 15.17 -3.43 -14.81
C LEU A 25 16.05 -2.59 -15.74
N PRO A 26 16.04 -2.87 -17.06
CA PRO A 26 16.74 -2.03 -18.01
C PRO A 26 16.18 -0.59 -17.99
N PRO A 27 17.00 0.43 -18.29
CA PRO A 27 16.59 1.85 -18.16
C PRO A 27 15.26 2.18 -18.86
N LYS A 28 15.03 1.59 -20.04
CA LYS A 28 13.79 1.76 -20.80
C LYS A 28 12.56 1.28 -20.03
N ALA A 29 12.64 0.11 -19.39
CA ALA A 29 11.55 -0.44 -18.60
C ALA A 29 11.28 0.41 -17.35
N ARG A 30 12.33 0.89 -16.68
CA ARG A 30 12.21 1.80 -15.53
C ARG A 30 11.50 3.11 -15.93
N GLN A 31 11.85 3.71 -17.06
CA GLN A 31 11.18 4.90 -17.58
C GLN A 31 9.71 4.64 -17.93
N THR A 32 9.40 3.47 -18.52
CA THR A 32 8.01 3.07 -18.77
C THR A 32 7.24 2.96 -17.46
N LEU A 33 7.80 2.30 -16.45
CA LEU A 33 7.19 2.17 -15.12
C LEU A 33 6.89 3.53 -14.49
N VAL A 34 7.85 4.46 -14.50
CA VAL A 34 7.65 5.83 -13.97
C VAL A 34 6.55 6.58 -14.73
N THR A 35 6.46 6.36 -16.04
CA THR A 35 5.43 6.99 -16.88
C THR A 35 4.04 6.43 -16.61
N ILE A 36 3.92 5.12 -16.35
CA ILE A 36 2.63 4.48 -16.04
C ILE A 36 2.26 4.53 -14.56
N ALA A 37 3.21 4.75 -13.65
CA ALA A 37 3.00 4.75 -12.21
C ALA A 37 1.86 5.67 -11.73
N PRO A 38 1.70 6.91 -12.23
CA PRO A 38 0.57 7.75 -11.84
C PRO A 38 -0.78 7.15 -12.25
N TRP A 39 -0.83 6.48 -13.41
CA TRP A 39 -2.04 5.83 -13.91
C TRP A 39 -2.36 4.57 -13.11
N LEU A 40 -1.36 3.78 -12.76
CA LEU A 40 -1.52 2.65 -11.85
C LEU A 40 -2.05 3.11 -10.50
N ALA A 41 -1.46 4.15 -9.91
CA ALA A 41 -1.91 4.72 -8.64
C ALA A 41 -3.35 5.25 -8.71
N LEU A 42 -3.73 5.88 -9.84
CA LEU A 42 -5.10 6.33 -10.04
C LEU A 42 -6.08 5.15 -10.14
N VAL A 43 -5.77 4.15 -10.97
CA VAL A 43 -6.64 2.99 -11.18
C VAL A 43 -6.78 2.18 -9.90
N PHE A 44 -5.67 1.82 -9.24
CA PHE A 44 -5.71 1.05 -8.00
C PHE A 44 -6.30 1.84 -6.84
N GLY A 45 -6.05 3.15 -6.75
CA GLY A 45 -6.68 4.00 -5.75
C GLY A 45 -8.20 4.08 -5.92
N VAL A 46 -8.70 4.28 -7.15
CA VAL A 46 -10.16 4.32 -7.43
C VAL A 46 -10.79 2.95 -7.18
N LEU A 47 -10.19 1.88 -7.71
CA LEU A 47 -10.67 0.51 -7.51
C LEU A 47 -10.66 0.12 -6.03
N GLY A 48 -9.65 0.55 -5.27
CA GLY A 48 -9.56 0.34 -3.83
C GLY A 48 -10.72 0.99 -3.09
N VAL A 49 -11.02 2.26 -3.39
CA VAL A 49 -12.18 2.95 -2.79
C VAL A 49 -13.49 2.25 -3.17
N LEU A 50 -13.70 1.90 -4.43
CA LEU A 50 -14.92 1.22 -4.88
C LEU A 50 -15.07 -0.18 -4.27
N ALA A 51 -13.97 -0.93 -4.18
CA ALA A 51 -13.94 -2.22 -3.50
C ALA A 51 -14.36 -2.06 -2.04
N ILE A 52 -13.82 -1.07 -1.32
CA ILE A 52 -14.18 -0.82 0.08
C ILE A 52 -15.64 -0.39 0.22
N LEU A 53 -16.18 0.42 -0.69
CA LEU A 53 -17.59 0.79 -0.65
C LEU A 53 -18.49 -0.43 -0.86
N SER A 54 -18.19 -1.26 -1.86
CA SER A 54 -18.96 -2.48 -2.14
C SER A 54 -18.84 -3.54 -1.04
N THR A 55 -17.62 -3.87 -0.61
CA THR A 55 -17.39 -4.84 0.46
C THR A 55 -17.74 -4.29 1.83
N GLY A 56 -17.61 -2.99 2.06
CA GLY A 56 -17.96 -2.32 3.31
C GLY A 56 -19.46 -2.29 3.55
N MET A 57 -20.27 -2.13 2.50
CA MET A 57 -21.72 -2.30 2.56
C MET A 57 -22.12 -3.74 2.91
N LEU A 58 -21.45 -4.74 2.33
CA LEU A 58 -21.67 -6.15 2.69
C LEU A 58 -21.19 -6.42 4.13
N ALA A 59 -20.01 -5.95 4.48
CA ALA A 59 -19.42 -6.13 5.80
C ALA A 59 -20.29 -5.50 6.89
N SER A 60 -20.86 -4.31 6.68
CA SER A 60 -21.75 -3.65 7.66
C SER A 60 -23.05 -4.42 7.91
N MET A 61 -23.57 -5.14 6.91
CA MET A 61 -24.71 -6.04 7.08
C MET A 61 -24.36 -7.26 7.96
N PHE A 62 -23.16 -7.82 7.81
CA PHE A 62 -22.68 -8.96 8.62
C PHE A 62 -22.11 -8.53 9.98
N PHE A 63 -21.65 -7.28 10.12
CA PHE A 63 -21.03 -6.73 11.32
C PHE A 63 -21.97 -6.76 12.53
N SER A 64 -23.24 -6.43 12.30
CA SER A 64 -24.30 -6.50 13.31
C SER A 64 -24.49 -7.93 13.85
N PHE A 65 -24.27 -8.93 13.01
CA PHE A 65 -24.41 -10.34 13.38
C PHE A 65 -23.18 -10.87 14.16
N THR A 66 -21.98 -10.45 13.79
CA THR A 66 -20.73 -10.90 14.44
C THR A 66 -20.43 -10.18 15.76
N MET A 67 -20.84 -8.91 15.89
CA MET A 67 -20.73 -8.16 17.16
C MET A 67 -21.61 -8.77 18.26
N MET A 68 -22.78 -9.31 17.90
CA MET A 68 -23.68 -9.97 18.85
C MET A 68 -23.09 -11.26 19.45
N LEU A 69 -22.09 -11.86 18.79
CA LEU A 69 -21.42 -13.09 19.20
C LEU A 69 -20.05 -12.85 19.88
N GLY A 70 -19.72 -11.60 20.26
CA GLY A 70 -18.50 -11.27 20.99
C GLY A 70 -17.21 -11.25 20.15
N GLY A 71 -17.32 -11.10 18.83
CA GLY A 71 -16.20 -11.35 17.91
C GLY A 71 -15.14 -10.25 17.85
N MET A 72 -13.95 -10.50 18.44
CA MET A 72 -12.69 -9.79 18.15
C MET A 72 -12.41 -9.66 16.64
N THR A 73 -12.94 -10.59 15.86
CA THR A 73 -12.94 -10.62 14.40
C THR A 73 -13.56 -9.37 13.77
N SER A 74 -14.59 -8.80 14.39
CA SER A 74 -15.28 -7.59 13.91
C SER A 74 -14.35 -6.36 14.00
N ILE A 75 -13.59 -6.23 15.08
CA ILE A 75 -12.64 -5.12 15.27
C ILE A 75 -11.48 -5.22 14.28
N ALA A 76 -10.95 -6.43 14.08
CA ALA A 76 -9.87 -6.68 13.11
C ALA A 76 -10.29 -6.32 11.68
N LEU A 77 -11.51 -6.69 11.27
CA LEU A 77 -12.07 -6.34 9.97
C LEU A 77 -12.23 -4.83 9.79
N LEU A 78 -12.69 -4.12 10.83
CA LEU A 78 -12.84 -2.67 10.78
C LEU A 78 -11.48 -1.97 10.63
N ILE A 79 -10.47 -2.42 11.37
CA ILE A 79 -9.09 -1.91 11.26
C ILE A 79 -8.54 -2.17 9.85
N ALA A 80 -8.78 -3.37 9.30
CA ALA A 80 -8.35 -3.72 7.95
C ALA A 80 -8.99 -2.82 6.89
N LEU A 81 -10.31 -2.60 6.97
CA LEU A 81 -11.04 -1.70 6.07
C LEU A 81 -10.51 -0.26 6.13
N LEU A 82 -10.28 0.27 7.33
CA LEU A 82 -9.73 1.62 7.50
C LEU A 82 -8.31 1.73 6.95
N ALA A 83 -7.46 0.71 7.15
CA ALA A 83 -6.11 0.67 6.61
C ALA A 83 -6.11 0.61 5.08
N SER A 84 -6.96 -0.23 4.48
CA SER A 84 -7.14 -0.30 3.03
C SER A 84 -7.66 1.03 2.45
N LEU A 85 -8.58 1.69 3.15
CA LEU A 85 -9.10 3.00 2.72
C LEU A 85 -8.01 4.05 2.75
N LEU A 86 -7.22 4.08 3.82
CA LEU A 86 -6.09 4.98 3.94
C LEU A 86 -5.06 4.73 2.82
N SER A 87 -4.74 3.47 2.51
CA SER A 87 -3.84 3.13 1.40
C SER A 87 -4.37 3.64 0.06
N ALA A 88 -5.64 3.40 -0.24
CA ALA A 88 -6.27 3.86 -1.48
C ALA A 88 -6.26 5.39 -1.60
N ILE A 89 -6.52 6.11 -0.51
CA ILE A 89 -6.43 7.57 -0.48
C ILE A 89 -5.00 8.03 -0.74
N LEU A 90 -4.00 7.40 -0.12
CA LEU A 90 -2.59 7.73 -0.34
C LEU A 90 -2.16 7.51 -1.80
N GLU A 91 -2.63 6.45 -2.45
CA GLU A 91 -2.40 6.20 -3.88
C GLU A 91 -3.01 7.29 -4.75
N LEU A 92 -4.26 7.70 -4.48
CA LEU A 92 -4.90 8.81 -5.20
C LEU A 92 -4.17 10.14 -5.00
N LEU A 93 -3.72 10.42 -3.78
CA LEU A 93 -2.93 11.61 -3.47
C LEU A 93 -1.54 11.57 -4.13
N ALA A 94 -0.99 10.38 -4.40
CA ALA A 94 0.28 10.21 -5.08
C ALA A 94 0.21 10.59 -6.57
N VAL A 95 -0.96 10.52 -7.22
CA VAL A 95 -1.10 10.75 -8.67
C VAL A 95 -0.50 12.09 -9.13
N LYS A 96 -0.90 13.20 -8.50
CA LYS A 96 -0.42 14.55 -8.86
C LYS A 96 1.11 14.69 -8.70
N PRO A 97 1.73 14.34 -7.55
CA PRO A 97 3.18 14.43 -7.40
C PRO A 97 3.95 13.40 -8.24
N LEU A 98 3.37 12.22 -8.54
CA LEU A 98 3.98 11.24 -9.44
C LEU A 98 4.06 11.75 -10.88
N LEU A 99 3.00 12.42 -11.38
CA LEU A 99 3.01 13.10 -12.68
C LEU A 99 4.12 14.17 -12.74
N ALA A 100 4.35 14.86 -11.63
CA ALA A 100 5.42 15.86 -11.51
C ALA A 100 6.81 15.25 -11.20
N ARG A 101 6.95 13.91 -11.18
CA ARG A 101 8.17 13.16 -10.83
C ARG A 101 8.81 13.59 -9.51
N ARG A 102 8.00 13.99 -8.54
CA ARG A 102 8.47 14.42 -7.21
C ARG A 102 8.64 13.24 -6.29
N LYS A 103 9.69 13.26 -5.47
CA LYS A 103 9.92 12.26 -4.41
C LYS A 103 8.74 12.14 -3.45
N THR A 104 7.99 13.22 -3.23
CA THR A 104 6.75 13.19 -2.43
C THR A 104 5.73 12.17 -2.94
N GLY A 105 5.60 11.98 -4.25
CA GLY A 105 4.66 11.00 -4.82
C GLY A 105 5.10 9.56 -4.54
N TRP A 106 6.40 9.30 -4.68
CA TRP A 106 7.00 8.02 -4.31
C TRP A 106 6.81 7.72 -2.81
N ASN A 107 7.02 8.72 -1.94
CA ASN A 107 6.82 8.58 -0.50
C ASN A 107 5.36 8.21 -0.16
N LEU A 108 4.38 8.80 -0.86
CA LEU A 108 2.96 8.48 -0.66
C LEU A 108 2.65 7.03 -1.04
N LEU A 109 3.20 6.54 -2.15
CA LEU A 109 3.09 5.11 -2.52
C LEU A 109 3.74 4.20 -1.48
N PHE A 110 4.93 4.58 -0.98
CA PHE A 110 5.61 3.84 0.08
C PHE A 110 4.77 3.76 1.35
N TYR A 111 4.11 4.86 1.74
CA TYR A 111 3.21 4.87 2.90
C TYR A 111 1.97 4.02 2.68
N GLY A 112 1.35 4.05 1.50
CA GLY A 112 0.25 3.15 1.16
C GLY A 112 0.66 1.68 1.31
N MET A 113 1.81 1.30 0.76
CA MET A 113 2.34 -0.06 0.89
C MET A 113 2.64 -0.44 2.34
N LEU A 114 3.22 0.46 3.15
CA LEU A 114 3.48 0.20 4.56
C LEU A 114 2.19 -0.02 5.36
N VAL A 115 1.16 0.82 5.16
CA VAL A 115 -0.15 0.67 5.81
C VAL A 115 -0.77 -0.67 5.45
N SER A 116 -0.74 -1.03 4.16
CA SER A 116 -1.25 -2.31 3.67
C SER A 116 -0.49 -3.49 4.26
N THR A 117 0.84 -3.40 4.37
CA THR A 117 1.69 -4.45 4.97
C THR A 117 1.43 -4.64 6.45
N LEU A 118 1.30 -3.55 7.21
CA LEU A 118 0.97 -3.61 8.64
C LEU A 118 -0.41 -4.23 8.86
N SER A 119 -1.39 -3.86 8.03
CA SER A 119 -2.72 -4.46 8.05
C SER A 119 -2.68 -5.95 7.75
N PHE A 120 -1.91 -6.35 6.74
CA PHE A 120 -1.72 -7.75 6.38
C PHE A 120 -1.11 -8.56 7.52
N ILE A 121 -0.05 -8.05 8.17
CA ILE A 121 0.59 -8.71 9.32
C ILE A 121 -0.39 -8.84 10.49
N ALA A 122 -1.15 -7.79 10.80
CA ALA A 122 -2.15 -7.82 11.87
C ALA A 122 -3.22 -8.91 11.62
N ASN A 123 -3.73 -9.01 10.39
CA ASN A 123 -4.69 -10.06 10.03
C ASN A 123 -4.08 -11.47 10.09
N ALA A 124 -2.81 -11.62 9.70
CA ALA A 124 -2.10 -12.89 9.78
C ALA A 124 -1.95 -13.39 11.22
N ILE A 125 -1.64 -12.51 12.18
CA ILE A 125 -1.52 -12.85 13.60
C ILE A 125 -2.87 -13.35 14.18
N ILE A 126 -3.98 -12.79 13.70
CA ILE A 126 -5.34 -13.14 14.16
C ILE A 126 -5.88 -14.39 13.45
N GLY A 127 -5.09 -15.02 12.56
CA GLY A 127 -5.45 -16.27 11.88
C GLY A 127 -6.18 -16.11 10.55
N TYR A 128 -6.26 -14.89 10.01
CA TYR A 128 -6.92 -14.57 8.73
C TYR A 128 -5.93 -14.26 7.59
N GLY A 129 -4.65 -14.60 7.76
CA GLY A 129 -3.61 -14.32 6.78
C GLY A 129 -3.70 -15.20 5.53
N SER A 130 -3.56 -14.60 4.35
CA SER A 130 -3.42 -15.32 3.08
C SER A 130 -1.98 -15.22 2.58
N LEU A 131 -1.28 -16.36 2.46
CA LEU A 131 0.10 -16.41 1.95
C LEU A 131 0.26 -15.84 0.53
N VAL A 132 -0.82 -15.84 -0.26
CA VAL A 132 -0.84 -15.30 -1.63
C VAL A 132 -0.55 -13.79 -1.64
N GLY A 133 -0.97 -13.06 -0.60
CA GLY A 133 -0.76 -11.62 -0.48
C GLY A 133 0.71 -11.22 -0.29
N VAL A 134 1.53 -12.11 0.28
CA VAL A 134 2.95 -11.82 0.58
C VAL A 134 3.76 -11.63 -0.69
N VAL A 135 3.53 -12.48 -1.70
CA VAL A 135 4.27 -12.40 -2.98
C VAL A 135 3.95 -11.10 -3.70
N ALA A 136 2.68 -10.71 -3.75
CA ALA A 136 2.25 -9.45 -4.35
C ALA A 136 2.87 -8.23 -3.62
N LEU A 137 2.93 -8.26 -2.28
CA LEU A 137 3.59 -7.22 -1.50
C LEU A 137 5.08 -7.11 -1.82
N VAL A 138 5.81 -8.23 -1.86
CA VAL A 138 7.25 -8.23 -2.15
C VAL A 138 7.54 -7.70 -3.56
N ILE A 139 6.76 -8.13 -4.56
CA ILE A 139 6.90 -7.63 -5.93
C ILE A 139 6.57 -6.13 -5.99
N GLY A 140 5.53 -5.69 -5.29
CA GLY A 140 5.16 -4.28 -5.21
C GLY A 140 6.29 -3.42 -4.65
N TYR A 141 6.86 -3.84 -3.52
CA TYR A 141 8.02 -3.13 -2.94
C TYR A 141 9.23 -3.14 -3.88
N TRP A 142 9.52 -4.27 -4.54
CA TRP A 142 10.62 -4.33 -5.49
C TRP A 142 10.45 -3.31 -6.63
N LEU A 143 9.27 -3.28 -7.27
CA LEU A 143 8.96 -2.31 -8.32
C LEU A 143 9.07 -0.86 -7.81
N LEU A 144 8.59 -0.60 -6.59
CA LEU A 144 8.65 0.71 -5.97
C LEU A 144 10.11 1.15 -5.75
N PHE A 145 10.95 0.30 -5.18
CA PHE A 145 12.37 0.62 -4.96
C PHE A 145 13.17 0.75 -6.26
N GLU A 146 12.80 0.01 -7.31
CA GLU A 146 13.45 0.08 -8.62
C GLU A 146 13.25 1.44 -9.30
N VAL A 147 12.08 2.06 -9.17
CA VAL A 147 11.80 3.39 -9.75
C VAL A 147 12.20 4.56 -8.84
N ARG A 148 12.66 4.29 -7.61
CA ARG A 148 12.97 5.31 -6.59
C ARG A 148 13.92 6.40 -7.11
N GLU A 149 14.96 6.02 -7.85
CA GLU A 149 16.00 6.95 -8.33
C GLU A 149 15.51 7.91 -9.42
N GLU A 150 14.36 7.62 -10.03
CA GLU A 150 13.75 8.44 -11.09
C GLU A 150 12.88 9.59 -10.52
N TYR A 151 12.56 9.56 -9.22
CA TYR A 151 11.82 10.59 -8.52
C TYR A 151 12.77 11.49 -7.72
N ARG A 152 12.71 12.81 -7.96
CA ARG A 152 13.60 13.81 -7.34
C ARG A 152 12.88 14.68 -6.32
#